data_AF-A0A8J4XQA9-F1
#
_entry.id   AF-A0A8J4XQA9-F1
#
_cell.length_a   1.000
_cell.length_b   1.000
_cell.length_c   1.000
_cell.angle_alpha   90.00
_cell.angle_beta   90.00
_cell.angle_gamma   90.00
#
_symmetry.space_group_name_H-M   'P 1'
#
loop_
_entity.id
_entity.type
_entity.pdbx_description
1 polymer ?
#
loop_
_entity_poly.entity_id
_entity_poly.type
_entity_poly.pdbx_seq_one_letter_code
_entity_poly.pdbx_strand_id
1 'polypeptide(L)'
;MEASPQVIEVASQLVQAVNTTLDPSVSHAVRLNAYNLLEKVKEENELAVGCGFYLAHRDREPVVRHLGLQLLEHAIKYKWNDLSVQQKVYIKENSMQFVAEGTLDLLSEHLYVKDKVSRLVVEMMKREWPQQWPGLLEELHLLSKRGPTQTELVLFVFLRIAEDVATLQNLESNQRRRDLYQAMTANMESVFGFFLSLLEENYAQYKAHVGQQDSVTAHCHCRVMQVVLMTLTVYVEWVSVQYIFAEDGKLLQSLCFLLSEDSVKKEAAECLLQIVSRKGKSDERRPLLLLFGEVPMSAVFTAADQAVAGPLSEHNYRFLKTLTQVLTGLGSQLCALWGKEAEVGEPPNFKVYLDAMLAFTRHPSLHIYNFTNTLWGQLFRHDQVPHSKTLQAVLPVWIVIVSQKVRSETLETIKAASRLAPDVMYTHVEEWLTSHAKKTSSTGTSEKQLCNLFSPSYLEMDALSQVVESVMSRVMQSKGWKPSAESGLKLLQLCLAYETTDPLILSTLLSCISGLFVSSDLSLVCCQIS
;
A
#
# COMPACT_ATOMS: atom_id res chain seq x y z
N MET A 1 41.24 -17.74 12.91
CA MET A 1 42.65 -17.79 12.48
C MET A 1 43.17 -16.37 12.50
N GLU A 2 44.36 -16.14 13.07
CA GLU A 2 44.98 -14.81 13.01
C GLU A 2 45.20 -14.41 11.54
N ALA A 3 44.83 -13.18 11.18
CA ALA A 3 45.02 -12.66 9.83
C ALA A 3 46.53 -12.61 9.51
N SER A 4 46.91 -12.97 8.28
CA SER A 4 48.31 -12.90 7.88
C SER A 4 48.83 -11.45 7.99
N PRO A 5 50.14 -11.24 8.25
CA PRO A 5 50.71 -9.90 8.35
C PRO A 5 50.41 -9.03 7.11
N GLN A 6 50.41 -9.64 5.92
CA GLN A 6 50.07 -8.99 4.67
C GLN A 6 48.60 -8.52 4.63
N VAL A 7 47.66 -9.33 5.12
CA VAL A 7 46.24 -8.95 5.20
C VAL A 7 46.05 -7.77 6.16
N ILE A 8 46.74 -7.77 7.30
CA ILE A 8 46.65 -6.69 8.29
C ILE A 8 47.14 -5.36 7.70
N GLU A 9 48.29 -5.40 7.00
CA GLU A 9 48.87 -4.23 6.36
C GLU A 9 47.96 -3.66 5.27
N VAL A 10 47.50 -4.50 4.33
CA VAL A 10 46.60 -4.09 3.25
C VAL A 10 45.29 -3.58 3.81
N ALA A 11 44.72 -4.25 4.81
CA ALA A 11 43.50 -3.79 5.47
C ALA A 11 43.66 -2.39 6.09
N SER A 12 44.81 -2.07 6.68
CA SER A 12 45.06 -0.71 7.19
C SER A 12 45.06 0.34 6.06
N GLN A 13 45.63 0.01 4.90
CA GLN A 13 45.59 0.88 3.72
C GLN A 13 44.16 1.06 3.20
N LEU A 14 43.37 -0.01 3.18
CA LEU A 14 41.97 0.02 2.76
C LEU A 14 41.10 0.90 3.67
N VAL A 15 41.34 0.88 5.00
CA VAL A 15 40.66 1.77 5.96
C VAL A 15 40.94 3.24 5.64
N GLN A 16 42.21 3.58 5.38
CA GLN A 16 42.56 4.94 5.00
C GLN A 16 41.93 5.33 3.66
N ALA A 17 41.92 4.41 2.69
CA ALA A 17 41.36 4.65 1.36
C ALA A 17 39.85 4.89 1.41
N VAL A 18 39.08 4.12 2.19
CA VAL A 18 37.64 4.32 2.30
C VAL A 18 37.30 5.64 2.99
N ASN A 19 38.02 5.99 4.06
CA ASN A 19 37.83 7.28 4.73
C ASN A 19 38.15 8.45 3.80
N THR A 20 39.22 8.34 3.02
CA THR A 20 39.59 9.33 2.00
C THR A 20 38.54 9.43 0.89
N THR A 21 37.93 8.31 0.50
CA THR A 21 36.91 8.27 -0.55
C THR A 21 35.62 8.95 -0.12
N LEU A 22 35.26 8.83 1.15
CA LEU A 22 34.04 9.36 1.74
C LEU A 22 34.18 10.78 2.31
N ASP A 23 35.40 11.33 2.37
CA ASP A 23 35.64 12.68 2.86
C ASP A 23 35.26 13.74 1.80
N PRO A 24 34.29 14.64 2.11
CA PRO A 24 33.86 15.68 1.19
C PRO A 24 34.93 16.75 0.94
N SER A 25 35.90 16.91 1.82
CA SER A 25 36.97 17.92 1.73
C SER A 25 38.14 17.51 0.84
N VAL A 26 38.25 16.21 0.51
CA VAL A 26 39.35 15.67 -0.28
C VAL A 26 39.20 16.01 -1.77
N SER A 27 40.32 16.37 -2.41
CA SER A 27 40.37 16.69 -3.84
C SER A 27 40.03 15.48 -4.72
N HIS A 28 39.50 15.74 -5.91
CA HIS A 28 39.12 14.68 -6.86
C HIS A 28 40.28 13.73 -7.17
N ALA A 29 41.51 14.24 -7.35
CA ALA A 29 42.67 13.42 -7.68
C ALA A 29 43.03 12.43 -6.56
N VAL A 30 43.00 12.89 -5.30
CA VAL A 30 43.30 12.03 -4.15
C VAL A 30 42.18 11.01 -3.93
N ARG A 31 40.92 11.42 -4.08
CA ARG A 31 39.76 10.53 -4.04
C ARG A 31 39.84 9.42 -5.09
N LEU A 32 40.19 9.78 -6.33
CA LEU A 32 40.33 8.82 -7.43
C LEU A 32 41.45 7.80 -7.15
N ASN A 33 42.58 8.23 -6.61
CA ASN A 33 43.67 7.33 -6.25
C ASN A 33 43.27 6.35 -5.14
N ALA A 34 42.56 6.83 -4.10
CA ALA A 34 42.03 5.99 -3.04
C ALA A 34 41.02 4.97 -3.59
N TYR A 35 40.10 5.41 -4.46
CA TYR A 35 39.13 4.54 -5.12
C TYR A 35 39.81 3.45 -5.97
N ASN A 36 40.82 3.81 -6.77
CA ASN A 36 41.57 2.85 -7.60
C ASN A 36 42.29 1.78 -6.75
N LEU A 37 42.75 2.12 -5.55
CA LEU A 37 43.32 1.14 -4.62
C LEU A 37 42.27 0.13 -4.15
N LEU A 38 41.06 0.59 -3.83
CA LEU A 38 39.95 -0.29 -3.43
C LEU A 38 39.58 -1.26 -4.56
N GLU A 39 39.44 -0.77 -5.80
CA GLU A 39 39.12 -1.62 -6.96
C GLU A 39 40.26 -2.60 -7.28
N LYS A 40 41.53 -2.21 -7.10
CA LYS A 40 42.65 -3.12 -7.32
C LYS A 40 42.60 -4.32 -6.36
N VAL A 41 42.43 -4.08 -5.05
CA VAL A 41 42.39 -5.17 -4.06
C VAL A 41 41.17 -6.06 -4.27
N LYS A 42 40.05 -5.48 -4.72
CA LYS A 42 38.81 -6.20 -5.04
C LYS A 42 38.95 -7.23 -6.16
N GLU A 43 39.93 -7.07 -7.05
CA GLU A 43 40.28 -8.04 -8.10
C GLU A 43 41.24 -9.15 -7.63
N GLU A 44 41.91 -8.98 -6.49
CA GLU A 44 42.88 -9.93 -5.93
C GLU A 44 42.20 -10.91 -4.96
N ASN A 45 41.65 -12.02 -5.47
CA ASN A 45 40.76 -12.95 -4.73
C ASN A 45 41.19 -13.30 -3.29
N GLU A 46 42.42 -13.78 -3.09
CA GLU A 46 42.88 -14.23 -1.76
C GLU A 46 42.99 -13.08 -0.77
N LEU A 47 43.53 -11.94 -1.22
CA LEU A 47 43.68 -10.74 -0.40
C LEU A 47 42.32 -10.09 -0.13
N ALA A 48 41.43 -10.05 -1.12
CA ALA A 48 40.07 -9.52 -0.98
C ALA A 48 39.27 -10.28 0.08
N VAL A 49 39.32 -11.62 0.06
CA VAL A 49 38.61 -12.45 1.04
C VAL A 49 39.20 -12.29 2.44
N GLY A 50 40.54 -12.34 2.57
CA GLY A 50 41.23 -12.15 3.84
C GLY A 50 40.96 -10.76 4.46
N CYS A 51 41.11 -9.71 3.67
CA CYS A 51 40.80 -8.34 4.08
C CYS A 51 39.31 -8.18 4.38
N GLY A 52 38.43 -8.80 3.60
CA GLY A 52 36.99 -8.76 3.77
C GLY A 52 36.56 -9.21 5.16
N PHE A 53 36.99 -10.41 5.58
CA PHE A 53 36.67 -10.93 6.91
C PHE A 53 37.31 -10.11 8.04
N TYR A 54 38.56 -9.67 7.85
CA TYR A 54 39.26 -8.88 8.87
C TYR A 54 38.63 -7.50 9.10
N LEU A 55 38.16 -6.85 8.02
CA LEU A 55 37.52 -5.53 8.06
C LEU A 55 36.05 -5.60 8.51
N ALA A 56 35.35 -6.71 8.26
CA ALA A 56 33.96 -6.91 8.65
C ALA A 56 33.74 -7.20 10.15
N HIS A 57 34.81 -7.32 10.94
CA HIS A 57 34.73 -7.62 12.38
C HIS A 57 33.86 -6.61 13.16
N ARG A 58 33.08 -7.11 14.11
CA ARG A 58 32.11 -6.35 14.93
C ARG A 58 32.67 -5.08 15.57
N ASP A 59 33.92 -5.14 16.05
CA ASP A 59 34.54 -4.06 16.83
C ASP A 59 35.05 -2.89 15.98
N ARG A 60 34.94 -2.97 14.65
CA ARG A 60 35.37 -1.90 13.73
C ARG A 60 34.25 -0.91 13.46
N GLU A 61 34.61 0.26 12.95
CA GLU A 61 33.64 1.27 12.54
C GLU A 61 32.69 0.72 11.44
N PRO A 62 31.40 1.07 11.48
CA PRO A 62 30.39 0.56 10.55
C PRO A 62 30.75 0.75 9.06
N VAL A 63 31.39 1.86 8.70
CA VAL A 63 31.85 2.14 7.32
C VAL A 63 32.92 1.14 6.87
N VAL A 64 33.87 0.83 7.74
CA VAL A 64 34.93 -0.16 7.49
C VAL A 64 34.34 -1.56 7.39
N ARG A 65 33.38 -1.89 8.26
CA ARG A 65 32.65 -3.15 8.21
C ARG A 65 31.91 -3.33 6.90
N HIS A 66 31.22 -2.28 6.45
CA HIS A 66 30.54 -2.27 5.15
C HIS A 66 31.50 -2.52 3.98
N LEU A 67 32.69 -1.89 3.98
CA LEU A 67 33.72 -2.16 2.97
C LEU A 67 34.15 -3.63 2.98
N GLY A 68 34.44 -4.19 4.16
CA GLY A 68 34.82 -5.59 4.29
C GLY A 68 33.77 -6.54 3.71
N LEU A 69 32.50 -6.33 4.08
CA LEU A 69 31.38 -7.11 3.54
C LEU A 69 31.20 -6.89 2.03
N GLN A 70 31.46 -5.69 1.51
CA GLN A 70 31.40 -5.41 0.07
C GLN A 70 32.48 -6.16 -0.72
N LEU A 71 33.69 -6.33 -0.17
CA LEU A 71 34.74 -7.15 -0.78
C LEU A 71 34.31 -8.63 -0.84
N LEU A 72 33.72 -9.15 0.25
CA LEU A 72 33.20 -10.51 0.30
C LEU A 72 32.06 -10.72 -0.71
N GLU A 73 31.12 -9.79 -0.78
CA GLU A 73 30.01 -9.83 -1.75
C GLU A 73 30.56 -9.86 -3.19
N HIS A 74 31.57 -9.05 -3.50
CA HIS A 74 32.22 -9.06 -4.82
C HIS A 74 32.86 -10.41 -5.14
N ALA A 75 33.60 -10.99 -4.18
CA ALA A 75 34.23 -12.29 -4.36
C ALA A 75 33.18 -13.39 -4.63
N ILE A 76 32.07 -13.40 -3.89
CA ILE A 76 30.97 -14.35 -4.08
C ILE A 76 30.25 -14.11 -5.42
N LYS A 77 30.05 -12.84 -5.80
CA LYS A 77 29.29 -12.53 -7.01
C LYS A 77 30.09 -12.73 -8.29
N TYR A 78 31.37 -12.37 -8.34
CA TYR A 78 32.09 -12.33 -9.61
C TYR A 78 33.23 -13.35 -9.69
N LYS A 79 33.76 -13.80 -8.56
CA LYS A 79 34.97 -14.64 -8.51
C LYS A 79 34.72 -16.05 -7.98
N TRP A 80 33.48 -16.38 -7.59
CA TRP A 80 33.12 -17.68 -6.99
C TRP A 80 33.57 -18.90 -7.78
N ASN A 81 33.51 -18.84 -9.11
CA ASN A 81 33.89 -19.98 -9.96
C ASN A 81 35.41 -20.20 -9.97
N ASP A 82 36.19 -19.16 -9.70
CA ASP A 82 37.66 -19.22 -9.64
C ASP A 82 38.16 -19.70 -8.26
N LEU A 83 37.29 -19.73 -7.25
CA LEU A 83 37.64 -20.15 -5.89
C LEU A 83 37.72 -21.68 -5.78
N SER A 84 38.71 -22.14 -5.01
CA SER A 84 38.82 -23.54 -4.62
C SER A 84 37.67 -23.98 -3.71
N VAL A 85 37.41 -25.28 -3.64
CA VAL A 85 36.37 -25.85 -2.77
C VAL A 85 36.60 -25.47 -1.31
N GLN A 86 37.86 -25.49 -0.85
CA GLN A 86 38.21 -25.10 0.52
C GLN A 86 37.92 -23.62 0.80
N GLN A 87 38.21 -22.73 -0.16
CA GLN A 87 37.89 -21.31 -0.04
C GLN A 87 36.38 -21.06 0.01
N LYS A 88 35.60 -21.80 -0.79
CA LYS A 88 34.12 -21.71 -0.76
C LYS A 88 33.56 -22.11 0.59
N VAL A 89 34.00 -23.25 1.13
CA VAL A 89 33.60 -23.73 2.46
C VAL A 89 33.99 -22.71 3.53
N TYR A 90 35.23 -22.20 3.48
CA TYR A 90 35.70 -21.17 4.41
C TYR A 90 34.83 -19.91 4.37
N ILE A 91 34.52 -19.39 3.18
CA ILE A 91 33.67 -18.19 3.02
C ILE A 91 32.27 -18.46 3.57
N LYS A 92 31.70 -19.63 3.26
CA LYS A 92 30.38 -20.05 3.70
C LYS A 92 30.29 -20.12 5.22
N GLU A 93 31.18 -20.85 5.88
CA GLU A 93 31.19 -21.02 7.33
C GLU A 93 31.36 -19.67 8.05
N ASN A 94 32.31 -18.83 7.61
CA ASN A 94 32.55 -17.54 8.25
C ASN A 94 31.42 -16.53 7.97
N SER A 95 30.78 -16.57 6.80
CA SER A 95 29.61 -15.73 6.50
C SER A 95 28.40 -16.13 7.33
N MET A 96 28.17 -17.44 7.55
CA MET A 96 27.14 -17.93 8.46
C MET A 96 27.45 -17.55 9.91
N GLN A 97 28.73 -17.56 10.31
CA GLN A 97 29.15 -17.06 11.62
C GLN A 97 28.89 -15.56 11.79
N PHE A 98 28.97 -14.75 10.72
CA PHE A 98 28.57 -13.34 10.80
C PHE A 98 27.09 -13.16 11.09
N VAL A 99 26.23 -13.98 10.50
CA VAL A 99 24.80 -13.99 10.85
C VAL A 99 24.61 -14.40 12.31
N ALA A 100 25.38 -15.39 12.76
CA ALA A 100 25.25 -15.97 14.09
C ALA A 100 25.67 -14.99 15.20
N GLU A 101 26.85 -14.34 15.08
CA GLU A 101 27.49 -13.58 16.17
C GLU A 101 28.29 -12.34 15.69
N GLY A 102 28.30 -12.04 14.39
CA GLY A 102 29.15 -10.99 13.79
C GLY A 102 28.56 -9.59 13.76
N THR A 103 27.29 -9.44 14.12
CA THR A 103 26.60 -8.15 14.20
C THR A 103 26.42 -7.70 15.65
N LEU A 104 26.22 -6.39 15.83
CA LEU A 104 25.72 -5.80 17.08
C LEU A 104 24.24 -6.19 17.28
N ASP A 105 23.70 -5.82 18.45
CA ASP A 105 22.32 -6.09 18.80
C ASP A 105 21.31 -5.43 17.86
N LEU A 106 20.10 -6.00 17.80
CA LEU A 106 19.04 -5.63 16.87
C LEU A 106 18.80 -4.11 16.78
N LEU A 107 18.74 -3.41 17.90
CA LEU A 107 18.41 -1.97 17.90
C LEU A 107 19.63 -1.07 17.73
N SER A 108 20.84 -1.61 17.86
CA SER A 108 22.11 -0.85 17.81
C SER A 108 22.83 -1.00 16.46
N GLU A 109 22.65 -2.14 15.78
CA GLU A 109 23.31 -2.40 14.51
C GLU A 109 22.73 -1.56 13.37
N HIS A 110 23.61 -1.01 12.53
CA HIS A 110 23.19 -0.22 11.38
C HIS A 110 22.53 -1.08 10.30
N LEU A 111 21.42 -0.59 9.75
CA LEU A 111 20.64 -1.30 8.72
C LEU A 111 21.48 -1.71 7.51
N TYR A 112 22.39 -0.86 7.03
CA TYR A 112 23.23 -1.18 5.87
C TYR A 112 24.26 -2.28 6.15
N VAL A 113 24.66 -2.49 7.41
CA VAL A 113 25.51 -3.62 7.80
C VAL A 113 24.69 -4.91 7.77
N LYS A 114 23.49 -4.89 8.35
CA LYS A 114 22.54 -6.03 8.30
C LYS A 114 22.21 -6.44 6.87
N ASP A 115 21.96 -5.45 6.01
CA ASP A 115 21.71 -5.64 4.58
C ASP A 115 22.88 -6.35 3.90
N LYS A 116 24.12 -5.88 4.13
CA LYS A 116 25.32 -6.50 3.56
C LYS A 116 25.57 -7.92 4.06
N VAL A 117 25.42 -8.18 5.36
CA VAL A 117 25.56 -9.53 5.93
C VAL A 117 24.55 -10.49 5.29
N SER A 118 23.29 -10.06 5.19
CA SER A 118 22.22 -10.86 4.58
C SER A 118 22.48 -11.12 3.08
N ARG A 119 22.99 -10.12 2.35
CA ARG A 119 23.38 -10.27 0.94
C ARG A 119 24.46 -11.32 0.71
N LEU A 120 25.43 -11.48 1.61
CA LEU A 120 26.45 -12.55 1.47
C LEU A 120 25.78 -13.92 1.38
N VAL A 121 24.82 -14.18 2.28
CA VAL A 121 24.06 -15.44 2.29
C VAL A 121 23.20 -15.58 1.04
N VAL A 122 22.53 -14.52 0.59
CA VAL A 122 21.70 -14.53 -0.63
C VAL A 122 22.54 -14.82 -1.88
N GLU A 123 23.71 -14.21 -2.02
CA GLU A 123 24.61 -14.46 -3.15
C GLU A 123 25.12 -15.91 -3.15
N MET A 124 25.48 -16.46 -1.99
CA MET A 124 25.86 -17.89 -1.89
C MET A 124 24.67 -18.82 -2.15
N MET A 125 23.48 -18.48 -1.64
CA MET A 125 22.24 -19.23 -1.90
C MET A 125 21.95 -19.29 -3.40
N LYS A 126 22.07 -18.16 -4.12
CA LYS A 126 21.91 -18.13 -5.58
C LYS A 126 22.92 -19.03 -6.31
N ARG A 127 24.08 -19.29 -5.73
CA ARG A 127 25.13 -20.14 -6.33
C ARG A 127 24.97 -21.63 -6.05
N GLU A 128 24.65 -21.98 -4.81
CA GLU A 128 24.77 -23.37 -4.34
C GLU A 128 23.44 -24.03 -3.97
N TRP A 129 22.43 -23.27 -3.54
CA TRP A 129 21.15 -23.83 -3.11
C TRP A 129 20.21 -24.08 -4.30
N PRO A 130 19.49 -25.21 -4.43
CA PRO A 130 19.33 -26.26 -3.41
C PRO A 130 20.35 -27.41 -3.47
N GLN A 131 20.98 -27.70 -4.61
CA GLN A 131 21.67 -28.98 -4.83
C GLN A 131 22.96 -29.14 -4.02
N GLN A 132 23.76 -28.08 -3.93
CA GLN A 132 25.06 -28.11 -3.25
C GLN A 132 24.95 -27.68 -1.77
N TRP A 133 23.79 -27.14 -1.37
CA TRP A 133 23.54 -26.72 0.01
C TRP A 133 22.12 -27.09 0.47
N PRO A 134 21.76 -28.38 0.51
CA PRO A 134 20.39 -28.80 0.83
C PRO A 134 19.93 -28.42 2.25
N GLY A 135 20.86 -28.37 3.22
CA GLY A 135 20.59 -28.02 4.62
C GLY A 135 20.37 -26.53 4.91
N LEU A 136 20.48 -25.64 3.91
CA LEU A 136 20.43 -24.19 4.14
C LEU A 136 19.18 -23.72 4.91
N LEU A 137 18.00 -24.22 4.57
CA LEU A 137 16.76 -23.76 5.22
C LEU A 137 16.70 -24.17 6.70
N GLU A 138 17.23 -25.36 7.03
CA GLU A 138 17.35 -25.82 8.42
C GLU A 138 18.38 -24.99 9.18
N GLU A 139 19.53 -24.69 8.59
CA GLU A 139 20.55 -23.81 9.17
C GLU A 139 19.99 -22.41 9.46
N LEU A 140 19.25 -21.82 8.52
CA LEU A 140 18.58 -20.51 8.70
C LEU A 140 17.51 -20.56 9.80
N HIS A 141 16.75 -21.66 9.87
CA HIS A 141 15.78 -21.85 10.94
C HIS A 141 16.45 -21.90 12.31
N LEU A 142 17.52 -22.68 12.46
CA LEU A 142 18.28 -22.78 13.71
C LEU A 142 18.90 -21.43 14.11
N LEU A 143 19.41 -20.66 13.14
CA LEU A 143 19.92 -19.31 13.40
C LEU A 143 18.83 -18.38 13.94
N SER A 144 17.61 -18.41 13.37
CA SER A 144 16.50 -17.58 13.85
C SER A 144 16.15 -17.84 15.32
N LYS A 145 16.33 -19.07 15.82
CA LYS A 145 16.05 -19.41 17.22
C LYS A 145 17.12 -18.90 18.21
N ARG A 146 18.24 -18.33 17.75
CA ARG A 146 19.28 -17.77 18.64
C ARG A 146 18.91 -16.41 19.23
N GLY A 147 18.09 -15.62 18.54
CA GLY A 147 17.71 -14.28 19.02
C GLY A 147 17.05 -13.40 17.96
N PRO A 148 16.51 -12.23 18.36
CA PRO A 148 15.77 -11.36 17.44
C PRO A 148 16.66 -10.76 16.33
N THR A 149 17.94 -10.48 16.63
CA THR A 149 18.92 -10.01 15.62
C THR A 149 19.09 -11.04 14.50
N GLN A 150 19.30 -12.31 14.86
CA GLN A 150 19.49 -13.39 13.90
C GLN A 150 18.21 -13.63 13.11
N THR A 151 17.04 -13.57 13.75
CA THR A 151 15.74 -13.66 13.06
C THR A 151 15.59 -12.56 12.01
N GLU A 152 15.93 -11.30 12.32
CA GLU A 152 15.86 -10.21 11.34
C GLU A 152 16.78 -10.46 10.13
N LEU A 153 18.02 -10.90 10.37
CA LEU A 153 18.97 -11.22 9.30
C LEU A 153 18.46 -12.36 8.43
N VAL A 154 17.92 -13.44 9.03
CA VAL A 154 17.33 -14.56 8.31
C VAL A 154 16.14 -14.10 7.46
N LEU A 155 15.28 -13.23 8.00
CA LEU A 155 14.16 -12.66 7.23
C LEU A 155 14.64 -11.77 6.09
N PHE A 156 15.72 -11.02 6.25
CA PHE A 156 16.34 -10.29 5.13
C PHE A 156 16.87 -11.22 4.04
N VAL A 157 17.43 -12.38 4.40
CA VAL A 157 17.80 -13.40 3.40
C VAL A 157 16.56 -13.86 2.62
N PHE A 158 15.48 -14.24 3.32
CA PHE A 158 14.23 -14.67 2.69
C PHE A 158 13.56 -13.59 1.83
N LEU A 159 13.57 -12.34 2.30
CA LEU A 159 13.05 -11.17 1.59
C LEU A 159 13.79 -10.98 0.27
N ARG A 160 15.13 -10.88 0.32
CA ARG A 160 15.94 -10.58 -0.86
C ARG A 160 15.98 -11.70 -1.88
N ILE A 161 16.00 -12.97 -1.45
CA ILE A 161 15.96 -14.07 -2.42
C ILE A 161 14.61 -14.09 -3.16
N ALA A 162 13.49 -13.79 -2.48
CA ALA A 162 12.19 -13.70 -3.13
C ALA A 162 12.12 -12.53 -4.11
N GLU A 163 12.65 -11.36 -3.74
CA GLU A 163 12.76 -10.22 -4.65
C GLU A 163 13.60 -10.57 -5.88
N ASP A 164 14.79 -11.14 -5.70
CA ASP A 164 15.70 -11.45 -6.80
C ASP A 164 15.15 -12.54 -7.75
N VAL A 165 14.46 -13.55 -7.22
CA VAL A 165 14.02 -14.72 -8.00
C VAL A 165 12.62 -14.55 -8.59
N ALA A 166 11.66 -14.04 -7.82
CA ALA A 166 10.25 -14.01 -8.19
C ALA A 166 9.80 -12.63 -8.71
N THR A 167 10.09 -11.56 -7.97
CA THR A 167 9.55 -10.21 -8.27
C THR A 167 10.40 -9.47 -9.31
N LEU A 168 11.69 -9.25 -9.03
CA LEU A 168 12.61 -8.47 -9.86
C LEU A 168 13.29 -9.29 -10.97
N GLN A 169 13.41 -10.61 -10.76
CA GLN A 169 14.03 -11.54 -11.72
C GLN A 169 15.48 -11.15 -12.11
N ASN A 170 16.26 -10.70 -11.13
CA ASN A 170 17.61 -10.12 -11.29
C ASN A 170 18.74 -11.13 -11.58
N LEU A 171 18.41 -12.42 -11.80
CA LEU A 171 19.42 -13.43 -12.07
C LEU A 171 19.82 -13.45 -13.55
N GLU A 172 21.12 -13.42 -13.81
CA GLU A 172 21.68 -13.49 -15.17
C GLU A 172 21.30 -14.80 -15.89
N SER A 173 21.27 -15.93 -15.16
CA SER A 173 20.88 -17.22 -15.71
C SER A 173 19.40 -17.51 -15.44
N ASN A 174 18.60 -17.49 -16.51
CA ASN A 174 17.20 -17.88 -16.46
C ASN A 174 16.98 -19.33 -16.01
N GLN A 175 17.89 -20.24 -16.36
CA GLN A 175 17.82 -21.63 -15.89
C GLN A 175 17.98 -21.68 -14.37
N ARG A 176 19.02 -21.02 -13.86
CA ARG A 176 19.29 -20.99 -12.42
C ARG A 176 18.14 -20.36 -11.64
N ARG A 177 17.55 -19.29 -12.17
CA ARG A 177 16.35 -18.67 -11.60
C ARG A 177 15.18 -19.64 -11.51
N ARG A 178 14.92 -20.43 -12.55
CA ARG A 178 13.85 -21.45 -12.54
C ARG A 178 14.10 -22.51 -11.47
N ASP A 179 15.35 -22.98 -11.35
CA ASP A 179 15.71 -23.98 -10.34
C ASP A 179 15.46 -23.45 -8.92
N LEU A 180 15.85 -22.20 -8.63
CA LEU A 180 15.59 -21.54 -7.35
C LEU A 180 14.10 -21.34 -7.10
N TYR A 181 13.35 -20.86 -8.10
CA TYR A 181 11.90 -20.66 -7.98
C TYR A 181 11.17 -21.97 -7.67
N GLN A 182 11.54 -23.07 -8.35
CA GLN A 182 11.01 -24.40 -8.09
C GLN A 182 11.35 -24.88 -6.68
N ALA A 183 12.60 -24.71 -6.26
CA ALA A 183 13.04 -25.07 -4.92
C ALA A 183 12.32 -24.27 -3.83
N MET A 184 12.08 -22.98 -4.02
CA MET A 184 11.32 -22.14 -3.10
C MET A 184 9.87 -22.63 -3.02
N THR A 185 9.25 -22.90 -4.17
CA THR A 185 7.88 -23.41 -4.24
C THR A 185 7.74 -24.78 -3.56
N ALA A 186 8.74 -25.66 -3.71
CA ALA A 186 8.76 -26.98 -3.09
C ALA A 186 8.86 -26.94 -1.55
N ASN A 187 9.49 -25.89 -0.99
CA ASN A 187 9.64 -25.70 0.46
C ASN A 187 8.64 -24.67 1.03
N MET A 188 7.66 -24.24 0.23
CA MET A 188 6.82 -23.10 0.56
C MET A 188 5.96 -23.33 1.82
N GLU A 189 5.44 -24.54 2.02
CA GLU A 189 4.66 -24.87 3.21
C GLU A 189 5.45 -24.63 4.51
N SER A 190 6.71 -25.09 4.56
CA SER A 190 7.60 -24.88 5.69
C SER A 190 7.98 -23.41 5.88
N VAL A 191 8.31 -22.70 4.78
CA VAL A 191 8.69 -21.27 4.82
C VAL A 191 7.51 -20.40 5.28
N PHE A 192 6.31 -20.66 4.77
CA PHE A 192 5.12 -19.90 5.14
C PHE A 192 4.69 -20.20 6.59
N GLY A 193 4.72 -21.47 7.00
CA GLY A 193 4.49 -21.87 8.39
C GLY A 193 5.50 -21.22 9.34
N PHE A 194 6.77 -21.12 8.93
CA PHE A 194 7.80 -20.39 9.67
C PHE A 194 7.44 -18.91 9.86
N PHE A 195 7.03 -18.19 8.80
CA PHE A 195 6.62 -16.78 8.92
C PHE A 195 5.42 -16.58 9.86
N LEU A 196 4.40 -17.43 9.76
CA LEU A 196 3.22 -17.35 10.63
C LEU A 196 3.59 -17.63 12.09
N SER A 197 4.40 -18.67 12.34
CA SER A 197 4.86 -18.99 13.70
C SER A 197 5.67 -17.84 14.31
N LEU A 198 6.57 -17.21 13.55
CA LEU A 198 7.29 -16.02 14.02
C LEU A 198 6.37 -14.86 14.35
N LEU A 199 5.35 -14.59 13.54
CA LEU A 199 4.40 -13.50 13.78
C LEU A 199 3.63 -13.72 15.09
N GLU A 200 3.16 -14.94 15.32
CA GLU A 200 2.43 -15.34 16.53
C GLU A 200 3.32 -15.30 17.78
N GLU A 201 4.49 -15.96 17.72
CA GLU A 201 5.46 -16.02 18.83
C GLU A 201 5.89 -14.60 19.24
N ASN A 202 6.26 -13.75 18.28
CA ASN A 202 6.72 -12.39 18.58
C ASN A 202 5.59 -11.48 19.03
N TYR A 203 4.35 -11.65 18.55
CA TYR A 203 3.22 -10.88 19.08
C TYR A 203 2.96 -11.21 20.55
N ALA A 204 2.97 -12.49 20.92
CA ALA A 204 2.78 -12.92 22.31
C ALA A 204 3.85 -12.32 23.23
N GLN A 205 5.12 -12.37 22.82
CA GLN A 205 6.23 -11.78 23.58
C GLN A 205 6.16 -10.25 23.64
N TYR A 206 5.81 -9.60 22.52
CA TYR A 206 5.59 -8.16 22.48
C TYR A 206 4.55 -7.72 23.54
N LYS A 207 3.37 -8.34 23.57
CA LYS A 207 2.32 -7.99 24.53
C LYS A 207 2.74 -8.28 25.97
N ALA A 208 3.44 -9.38 26.22
CA ALA A 208 3.95 -9.71 27.54
C ALA A 208 4.93 -8.63 28.06
N HIS A 209 5.89 -8.22 27.25
CA HIS A 209 6.89 -7.22 27.64
C HIS A 209 6.32 -5.79 27.71
N VAL A 210 5.33 -5.44 26.87
CA VAL A 210 4.57 -4.19 27.03
C VAL A 210 3.87 -4.15 28.40
N GLY A 211 3.25 -5.25 28.82
CA GLY A 211 2.62 -5.36 30.14
C GLY A 211 3.62 -5.26 31.30
N GLN A 212 4.86 -5.71 31.10
CA GLN A 212 5.95 -5.64 32.09
C GLN A 212 6.71 -4.29 32.06
N GLN A 213 6.34 -3.35 31.19
CA GLN A 213 7.06 -2.08 30.95
C GLN A 213 8.52 -2.25 30.47
N ASP A 214 8.87 -3.43 29.93
CA ASP A 214 10.17 -3.65 29.28
C ASP A 214 10.12 -3.15 27.83
N SER A 215 10.36 -1.86 27.69
CA SER A 215 10.31 -1.19 26.39
C SER A 215 11.33 -1.77 25.39
N VAL A 216 12.55 -2.08 25.82
CA VAL A 216 13.62 -2.50 24.88
C VAL A 216 13.28 -3.84 24.24
N THR A 217 12.91 -4.84 25.04
CA THR A 217 12.56 -6.17 24.53
C THR A 217 11.26 -6.13 23.71
N ALA A 218 10.28 -5.33 24.13
CA ALA A 218 9.07 -5.09 23.34
C ALA A 218 9.39 -4.50 21.96
N HIS A 219 10.28 -3.50 21.88
CA HIS A 219 10.72 -2.93 20.60
C HIS A 219 11.42 -3.97 19.72
N CYS A 220 12.21 -4.88 20.32
CA CYS A 220 12.83 -5.97 19.58
C CYS A 220 11.80 -6.90 18.92
N HIS A 221 10.80 -7.37 19.66
CA HIS A 221 9.74 -8.22 19.11
C HIS A 221 8.88 -7.50 18.08
N CYS A 222 8.55 -6.22 18.33
CA CYS A 222 7.85 -5.38 17.37
C CYS A 222 8.64 -5.26 16.06
N ARG A 223 9.95 -5.04 16.14
CA ARG A 223 10.82 -4.93 14.96
C ARG A 223 10.84 -6.23 14.17
N VAL A 224 10.92 -7.39 14.83
CA VAL A 224 10.85 -8.69 14.15
C VAL A 224 9.51 -8.84 13.43
N MET A 225 8.38 -8.52 14.08
CA MET A 225 7.06 -8.58 13.44
C MET A 225 6.97 -7.70 12.18
N GLN A 226 7.50 -6.46 12.23
CA GLN A 226 7.56 -5.58 11.06
C GLN A 226 8.29 -6.25 9.90
N VAL A 227 9.44 -6.87 10.15
CA VAL A 227 10.23 -7.51 9.09
C VAL A 227 9.57 -8.80 8.60
N VAL A 228 8.88 -9.55 9.45
CA VAL A 228 8.03 -10.68 9.02
C VAL A 228 6.95 -10.21 8.06
N LEU A 229 6.23 -9.13 8.39
CA LEU A 229 5.17 -8.57 7.55
C LEU A 229 5.71 -8.00 6.23
N MET A 230 6.85 -7.31 6.26
CA MET A 230 7.54 -6.86 5.04
C MET A 230 7.95 -8.04 4.16
N THR A 231 8.47 -9.12 4.75
CA THR A 231 8.82 -10.35 4.03
C THR A 231 7.58 -11.00 3.43
N LEU A 232 6.52 -11.19 4.23
CA LEU A 232 5.24 -11.72 3.75
C LEU A 232 4.68 -10.90 2.60
N THR A 233 4.78 -9.57 2.64
CA THR A 233 4.31 -8.66 1.58
C THR A 233 4.89 -9.02 0.20
N VAL A 234 6.17 -9.42 0.14
CA VAL A 234 6.80 -9.89 -1.11
C VAL A 234 6.34 -11.30 -1.49
N TYR A 235 6.22 -12.21 -0.53
CA TYR A 235 5.80 -13.59 -0.82
C TYR A 235 4.35 -13.66 -1.31
N VAL A 236 3.43 -12.95 -0.66
CA VAL A 236 2.00 -12.95 -1.03
C VAL A 236 1.71 -12.38 -2.41
N GLU A 237 2.69 -11.78 -3.10
CA GLU A 237 2.54 -11.34 -4.49
C GLU A 237 2.52 -12.52 -5.48
N TRP A 238 3.33 -13.56 -5.24
CA TRP A 238 3.63 -14.58 -6.25
C TRP A 238 3.39 -16.02 -5.80
N VAL A 239 3.27 -16.28 -4.48
CA VAL A 239 2.98 -17.64 -3.98
C VAL A 239 1.61 -18.12 -4.43
N SER A 240 1.40 -19.44 -4.40
CA SER A 240 0.08 -20.04 -4.63
C SER A 240 -0.93 -19.53 -3.59
N VAL A 241 -2.14 -19.22 -4.05
CA VAL A 241 -3.24 -18.74 -3.20
C VAL A 241 -3.60 -19.73 -2.08
N GLN A 242 -3.32 -21.02 -2.26
CA GLN A 242 -3.56 -22.05 -1.25
C GLN A 242 -2.84 -21.77 0.08
N TYR A 243 -1.66 -21.12 0.03
CA TYR A 243 -0.91 -20.77 1.24
C TYR A 243 -1.47 -19.51 1.92
N ILE A 244 -2.00 -18.58 1.13
CA ILE A 244 -2.61 -17.33 1.63
C ILE A 244 -3.93 -17.64 2.35
N PHE A 245 -4.71 -18.57 1.80
CA PHE A 245 -6.04 -18.94 2.31
C PHE A 245 -6.05 -20.27 3.08
N ALA A 246 -4.89 -20.80 3.45
CA ALA A 246 -4.78 -21.97 4.31
C ALA A 246 -5.46 -21.72 5.67
N GLU A 247 -5.87 -22.80 6.34
CA GLU A 247 -6.48 -22.76 7.69
C GLU A 247 -7.63 -21.73 7.78
N ASP A 248 -8.57 -21.78 6.84
CA ASP A 248 -9.72 -20.87 6.74
C ASP A 248 -9.34 -19.38 6.71
N GLY A 249 -8.23 -19.06 6.02
CA GLY A 249 -7.74 -17.70 5.87
C GLY A 249 -7.11 -17.12 7.12
N LYS A 250 -6.47 -17.95 7.95
CA LYS A 250 -5.80 -17.52 9.19
C LYS A 250 -4.87 -16.32 9.00
N LEU A 251 -4.07 -16.28 7.92
CA LEU A 251 -3.22 -15.12 7.61
C LEU A 251 -4.04 -13.83 7.47
N LEU A 252 -5.18 -13.86 6.77
CA LEU A 252 -6.04 -12.68 6.61
C LEU A 252 -6.57 -12.21 7.97
N GLN A 253 -7.00 -13.14 8.81
CA GLN A 253 -7.51 -12.84 10.14
C GLN A 253 -6.41 -12.21 11.01
N SER A 254 -5.20 -12.77 11.00
CA SER A 254 -4.03 -12.21 11.70
C SER A 254 -3.70 -10.80 11.19
N LEU A 255 -3.67 -10.58 9.88
CA LEU A 255 -3.38 -9.27 9.30
C LEU A 255 -4.45 -8.24 9.68
N CYS A 256 -5.74 -8.60 9.62
CA CYS A 256 -6.83 -7.72 10.03
C CYS A 256 -6.76 -7.38 11.52
N PHE A 257 -6.44 -8.35 12.38
CA PHE A 257 -6.24 -8.12 13.81
C PHE A 257 -5.08 -7.13 14.08
N LEU A 258 -3.97 -7.26 13.35
CA LEU A 258 -2.80 -6.37 13.48
C LEU A 258 -3.05 -4.93 13.01
N LEU A 259 -4.15 -4.65 12.30
CA LEU A 259 -4.51 -3.27 11.93
C LEU A 259 -4.81 -2.38 13.15
N SER A 260 -5.16 -2.97 14.30
CA SER A 260 -5.39 -2.26 15.56
C SER A 260 -4.11 -1.95 16.34
N GLU A 261 -2.97 -2.54 15.96
CA GLU A 261 -1.70 -2.35 16.68
C GLU A 261 -0.87 -1.26 15.99
N ASP A 262 -0.76 -0.08 16.61
CA ASP A 262 -0.17 1.12 15.98
C ASP A 262 1.26 0.90 15.45
N SER A 263 2.05 0.06 16.12
CA SER A 263 3.45 -0.19 15.76
C SER A 263 3.65 -1.06 14.51
N VAL A 264 2.62 -1.77 14.04
CA VAL A 264 2.70 -2.72 12.91
C VAL A 264 1.55 -2.63 11.91
N LYS A 265 0.54 -1.78 12.18
CA LYS A 265 -0.66 -1.64 11.34
C LYS A 265 -0.35 -1.28 9.89
N LYS A 266 0.72 -0.53 9.64
CA LYS A 266 1.13 -0.09 8.30
C LYS A 266 1.61 -1.28 7.48
N GLU A 267 2.51 -2.09 8.02
CA GLU A 267 3.07 -3.28 7.36
C GLU A 267 1.98 -4.34 7.14
N ALA A 268 1.04 -4.50 8.10
CA ALA A 268 -0.11 -5.38 7.95
C ALA A 268 -1.04 -4.92 6.81
N ALA A 269 -1.32 -3.61 6.72
CA ALA A 269 -2.11 -3.04 5.65
C ALA A 269 -1.42 -3.15 4.27
N GLU A 270 -0.09 -3.00 4.21
CA GLU A 270 0.68 -3.19 2.97
C GLU A 270 0.63 -4.65 2.49
N CYS A 271 0.71 -5.61 3.41
CA CYS A 271 0.55 -7.03 3.08
C CYS A 271 -0.88 -7.34 2.57
N LEU A 272 -1.92 -6.84 3.26
CA LEU A 272 -3.32 -6.96 2.79
C LEU A 272 -3.52 -6.32 1.42
N LEU A 273 -2.86 -5.19 1.15
CA LEU A 273 -2.96 -4.49 -0.13
C LEU A 273 -2.43 -5.36 -1.26
N GLN A 274 -1.30 -6.04 -1.06
CA GLN A 274 -0.79 -6.98 -2.08
C GLN A 274 -1.75 -8.14 -2.30
N ILE A 275 -2.32 -8.70 -1.24
CA ILE A 275 -3.29 -9.80 -1.33
C ILE A 275 -4.54 -9.41 -2.14
N VAL A 276 -5.17 -8.27 -1.83
CA VAL A 276 -6.39 -7.84 -2.54
C VAL A 276 -6.10 -7.30 -3.95
N SER A 277 -4.85 -6.92 -4.24
CA SER A 277 -4.42 -6.48 -5.57
C SER A 277 -4.05 -7.64 -6.50
N ARG A 278 -4.07 -8.88 -6.02
CA ARG A 278 -3.75 -10.07 -6.82
C ARG A 278 -4.67 -10.19 -8.04
N LYS A 279 -4.03 -10.45 -9.17
CA LYS A 279 -4.69 -10.84 -10.41
C LYS A 279 -4.60 -12.35 -10.56
N GLY A 280 -5.56 -12.94 -11.24
CA GLY A 280 -5.62 -14.39 -11.40
C GLY A 280 -6.97 -14.82 -11.90
N LYS A 281 -7.18 -16.13 -11.93
CA LYS A 281 -8.49 -16.69 -12.27
C LYS A 281 -9.51 -16.35 -11.19
N SER A 282 -10.79 -16.42 -11.52
CA SER A 282 -11.85 -16.00 -10.61
C SER A 282 -12.01 -16.94 -9.40
N ASP A 283 -11.80 -18.23 -9.59
CA ASP A 283 -11.77 -19.25 -8.53
C ASP A 283 -10.67 -19.00 -7.49
N GLU A 284 -9.47 -18.60 -7.94
CA GLU A 284 -8.35 -18.24 -7.06
C GLU A 284 -8.61 -16.94 -6.26
N ARG A 285 -9.50 -16.08 -6.76
CA ARG A 285 -9.83 -14.78 -6.14
C ARG A 285 -11.07 -14.86 -5.25
N ARG A 286 -11.95 -15.84 -5.43
CA ARG A 286 -13.15 -16.06 -4.61
C ARG A 286 -12.85 -16.07 -3.09
N PRO A 287 -11.77 -16.69 -2.59
CA PRO A 287 -11.47 -16.68 -1.16
C PRO A 287 -11.17 -15.29 -0.58
N LEU A 288 -10.86 -14.27 -1.38
CA LEU A 288 -10.72 -12.88 -0.90
C LEU A 288 -11.99 -12.35 -0.25
N LEU A 289 -13.15 -12.92 -0.60
CA LEU A 289 -14.43 -12.54 -0.02
C LEU A 289 -14.56 -12.90 1.47
N LEU A 290 -13.66 -13.72 2.02
CA LEU A 290 -13.54 -13.94 3.47
C LEU A 290 -13.29 -12.64 4.24
N LEU A 291 -12.69 -11.61 3.61
CA LEU A 291 -12.49 -10.30 4.21
C LEU A 291 -13.81 -9.54 4.47
N PHE A 292 -14.93 -9.95 3.87
CA PHE A 292 -16.26 -9.45 4.20
C PHE A 292 -16.90 -10.15 5.42
N GLY A 293 -16.23 -11.15 6.00
CA GLY A 293 -16.65 -11.77 7.25
C GLY A 293 -16.72 -10.77 8.40
N GLU A 294 -17.43 -11.14 9.47
CA GLU A 294 -17.67 -10.27 10.63
C GLU A 294 -16.36 -9.81 11.29
N VAL A 295 -15.46 -10.75 11.60
CA VAL A 295 -14.20 -10.47 12.29
C VAL A 295 -13.28 -9.56 11.45
N PRO A 296 -12.96 -9.87 10.18
CA PRO A 296 -12.12 -8.99 9.36
C PRO A 296 -12.72 -7.59 9.15
N MET A 297 -14.02 -7.51 8.81
CA MET A 297 -14.65 -6.22 8.51
C MET A 297 -14.77 -5.34 9.74
N SER A 298 -15.07 -5.91 10.92
CA SER A 298 -15.07 -5.18 12.19
C SER A 298 -13.69 -4.64 12.55
N ALA A 299 -12.64 -5.45 12.38
CA ALA A 299 -11.27 -5.02 12.64
C ALA A 299 -10.83 -3.88 11.70
N VAL A 300 -11.12 -4.00 10.41
CA VAL A 300 -10.85 -2.96 9.41
C VAL A 300 -11.60 -1.66 9.71
N PHE A 301 -12.89 -1.75 10.05
CA PHE A 301 -13.69 -0.59 10.42
C PHE A 301 -13.15 0.11 11.66
N THR A 302 -12.82 -0.66 12.71
CA THR A 302 -12.26 -0.13 13.96
C THR A 302 -10.93 0.58 13.70
N ALA A 303 -10.05 -0.03 12.90
CA ALA A 303 -8.76 0.57 12.55
C ALA A 303 -8.92 1.85 11.71
N ALA A 304 -9.90 1.89 10.80
CA ALA A 304 -10.21 3.07 10.02
C ALA A 304 -10.74 4.21 10.91
N ASP A 305 -11.67 3.92 11.81
CA ASP A 305 -12.26 4.91 12.73
C ASP A 305 -11.20 5.51 13.66
N GLN A 306 -10.37 4.66 14.28
CA GLN A 306 -9.24 5.08 15.11
C GLN A 306 -8.24 5.95 14.34
N ALA A 307 -7.93 5.58 13.09
CA ALA A 307 -6.99 6.34 12.29
C ALA A 307 -7.58 7.69 11.81
N VAL A 308 -8.87 7.77 11.51
CA VAL A 308 -9.55 9.03 11.16
C VAL A 308 -9.67 9.95 12.38
N ALA A 309 -9.91 9.40 13.57
CA ALA A 309 -9.96 10.16 14.82
C ALA A 309 -8.58 10.56 15.37
N GLY A 310 -7.52 9.85 14.94
CA GLY A 310 -6.14 10.09 15.37
C GLY A 310 -5.53 11.39 14.84
N PRO A 311 -4.36 11.79 15.37
CA PRO A 311 -3.67 13.00 14.92
C PRO A 311 -3.24 12.90 13.45
N LEU A 312 -3.18 14.05 12.78
CA LEU A 312 -2.58 14.17 11.45
C LEU A 312 -1.06 14.03 11.55
N SER A 313 -0.58 12.79 11.53
CA SER A 313 0.84 12.46 11.42
C SER A 313 1.15 11.82 10.07
N GLU A 314 2.39 11.90 9.62
CA GLU A 314 2.83 11.25 8.40
C GLU A 314 2.59 9.73 8.45
N HIS A 315 2.87 9.10 9.59
CA HIS A 315 2.64 7.68 9.81
C HIS A 315 1.17 7.30 9.67
N ASN A 316 0.28 8.01 10.39
CA ASN A 316 -1.15 7.74 10.36
C ASN A 316 -1.78 8.04 8.99
N TYR A 317 -1.33 9.10 8.32
CA TYR A 317 -1.82 9.43 6.98
C TYR A 317 -1.39 8.42 5.91
N ARG A 318 -0.16 7.90 5.99
CA ARG A 318 0.30 6.80 5.12
C ARG A 318 -0.55 5.55 5.35
N PHE A 319 -0.80 5.19 6.61
CA PHE A 319 -1.69 4.07 6.95
C PHE A 319 -3.10 4.25 6.37
N LEU A 320 -3.73 5.42 6.54
CA LEU A 320 -5.06 5.70 6.00
C LEU A 320 -5.12 5.55 4.47
N LYS A 321 -4.09 6.01 3.75
CA LYS A 321 -4.00 5.82 2.29
C LYS A 321 -3.96 4.34 1.94
N THR A 322 -3.06 3.58 2.58
CA THR A 322 -2.92 2.14 2.33
C THR A 322 -4.23 1.41 2.65
N LEU A 323 -4.87 1.70 3.78
CA LEU A 323 -6.15 1.06 4.17
C LEU A 323 -7.29 1.39 3.18
N THR A 324 -7.35 2.64 2.68
CA THR A 324 -8.30 3.02 1.63
C THR A 324 -8.03 2.22 0.34
N GLN A 325 -6.76 2.00 -0.01
CA GLN A 325 -6.39 1.17 -1.16
C GLN A 325 -6.74 -0.31 -0.96
N VAL A 326 -6.59 -0.84 0.26
CA VAL A 326 -7.05 -2.20 0.59
C VAL A 326 -8.55 -2.32 0.36
N LEU A 327 -9.35 -1.40 0.90
CA LEU A 327 -10.82 -1.45 0.76
C LEU A 327 -11.29 -1.26 -0.68
N THR A 328 -10.65 -0.37 -1.43
CA THR A 328 -10.97 -0.16 -2.86
C THR A 328 -10.51 -1.32 -3.74
N GLY A 329 -9.37 -1.94 -3.43
CA GLY A 329 -8.93 -3.19 -4.03
C GLY A 329 -9.93 -4.31 -3.78
N LEU A 330 -10.37 -4.50 -2.53
CA LEU A 330 -11.38 -5.48 -2.14
C LEU A 330 -12.71 -5.26 -2.86
N GLY A 331 -13.18 -4.01 -2.95
CA GLY A 331 -14.39 -3.67 -3.70
C GLY A 331 -14.27 -3.93 -5.20
N SER A 332 -13.08 -3.69 -5.77
CA SER A 332 -12.81 -4.02 -7.18
C SER A 332 -12.85 -5.53 -7.41
N GLN A 333 -12.35 -6.33 -6.47
CA GLN A 333 -12.44 -7.80 -6.52
C GLN A 333 -13.88 -8.28 -6.41
N LEU A 334 -14.67 -7.68 -5.51
CA LEU A 334 -16.10 -7.96 -5.41
C LEU A 334 -16.82 -7.69 -6.74
N CYS A 335 -16.61 -6.53 -7.37
CA CYS A 335 -17.15 -6.22 -8.70
C CYS A 335 -16.68 -7.19 -9.80
N ALA A 336 -15.48 -7.75 -9.66
CA ALA A 336 -14.96 -8.71 -10.64
C ALA A 336 -15.60 -10.10 -10.50
N LEU A 337 -16.21 -10.42 -9.36
CA LEU A 337 -16.76 -11.74 -9.04
C LEU A 337 -18.30 -11.75 -8.96
N TRP A 338 -18.94 -10.67 -8.50
CA TRP A 338 -20.38 -10.57 -8.27
C TRP A 338 -21.17 -10.88 -9.55
N GLY A 339 -21.95 -11.96 -9.52
CA GLY A 339 -22.80 -12.40 -10.64
C GLY A 339 -22.03 -13.00 -11.82
N LYS A 340 -20.70 -13.04 -11.77
CA LYS A 340 -19.84 -13.73 -12.76
C LYS A 340 -19.45 -15.12 -12.30
N GLU A 341 -19.24 -15.29 -10.99
CA GLU A 341 -19.02 -16.58 -10.35
C GLU A 341 -20.30 -17.09 -9.68
N ALA A 342 -20.51 -18.41 -9.75
CA ALA A 342 -21.67 -19.04 -9.12
C ALA A 342 -21.68 -18.77 -7.61
N GLU A 343 -22.85 -18.42 -7.06
CA GLU A 343 -23.08 -18.13 -5.64
C GLU A 343 -22.40 -16.86 -5.10
N VAL A 344 -21.73 -16.06 -5.95
CA VAL A 344 -21.20 -14.77 -5.53
C VAL A 344 -22.23 -13.67 -5.76
N GLY A 345 -22.82 -13.20 -4.67
CA GLY A 345 -23.77 -12.09 -4.65
C GLY A 345 -23.35 -10.99 -3.66
N GLU A 346 -24.34 -10.38 -3.02
CA GLU A 346 -24.09 -9.41 -1.96
C GLU A 346 -23.34 -10.08 -0.80
N PRO A 347 -22.15 -9.57 -0.41
CA PRO A 347 -21.35 -10.22 0.62
C PRO A 347 -21.95 -9.98 2.01
N PRO A 348 -21.60 -10.81 3.01
CA PRO A 348 -21.91 -10.51 4.40
C PRO A 348 -21.31 -9.15 4.80
N ASN A 349 -21.95 -8.45 5.73
CA ASN A 349 -21.48 -7.14 6.24
C ASN A 349 -21.24 -6.06 5.16
N PHE A 350 -21.89 -6.16 3.98
CA PHE A 350 -21.74 -5.18 2.91
C PHE A 350 -22.09 -3.75 3.37
N LYS A 351 -23.07 -3.60 4.28
CA LYS A 351 -23.40 -2.31 4.87
C LYS A 351 -22.22 -1.69 5.63
N VAL A 352 -21.53 -2.47 6.46
CA VAL A 352 -20.37 -2.01 7.25
C VAL A 352 -19.24 -1.58 6.32
N TYR A 353 -19.01 -2.35 5.25
CA TYR A 353 -18.06 -1.98 4.20
C TYR A 353 -18.41 -0.64 3.53
N LEU A 354 -19.67 -0.47 3.11
CA LEU A 354 -20.11 0.78 2.48
C LEU A 354 -20.02 1.98 3.44
N ASP A 355 -20.32 1.78 4.73
CA ASP A 355 -20.17 2.82 5.75
C ASP A 355 -18.71 3.24 5.94
N ALA A 356 -17.78 2.28 5.93
CA ALA A 356 -16.34 2.56 5.92
C ALA A 356 -15.97 3.38 4.67
N MET A 357 -16.45 2.98 3.49
CA MET A 357 -16.19 3.70 2.24
C MET A 357 -16.74 5.13 2.28
N LEU A 358 -17.92 5.35 2.86
CA LEU A 358 -18.47 6.69 3.06
C LEU A 358 -17.60 7.54 4.01
N ALA A 359 -17.09 6.95 5.09
CA ALA A 359 -16.19 7.63 6.01
C ALA A 359 -14.91 8.11 5.31
N PHE A 360 -14.27 7.25 4.50
CA PHE A 360 -13.13 7.64 3.67
C PHE A 360 -13.51 8.67 2.61
N THR A 361 -14.70 8.57 2.01
CA THR A 361 -15.20 9.56 1.03
C THR A 361 -15.36 10.94 1.69
N ARG A 362 -15.78 10.98 2.97
CA ARG A 362 -15.92 12.22 3.75
C ARG A 362 -14.59 12.82 4.16
N HIS A 363 -13.54 12.02 4.31
CA HIS A 363 -12.23 12.46 4.78
C HIS A 363 -11.65 13.67 4.00
N PRO A 364 -11.07 14.70 4.65
CA PRO A 364 -10.61 15.92 3.98
C PRO A 364 -9.56 15.73 2.87
N SER A 365 -8.78 14.64 2.94
CA SER A 365 -7.78 14.33 1.91
C SER A 365 -8.44 14.00 0.56
N LEU A 366 -8.11 14.81 -0.44
CA LEU A 366 -8.50 14.62 -1.83
C LEU A 366 -7.90 13.34 -2.44
N HIS A 367 -6.75 12.89 -1.95
CA HIS A 367 -6.12 11.66 -2.44
C HIS A 367 -6.91 10.43 -1.99
N ILE A 368 -7.31 10.40 -0.71
CA ILE A 368 -8.20 9.36 -0.16
C ILE A 368 -9.53 9.39 -0.90
N TYR A 369 -10.10 10.58 -1.09
CA TYR A 369 -11.34 10.75 -1.85
C TYR A 369 -11.24 10.17 -3.27
N ASN A 370 -10.17 10.44 -4.03
CA ASN A 370 -10.01 9.94 -5.39
C ASN A 370 -10.02 8.39 -5.46
N PHE A 371 -9.42 7.70 -4.49
CA PHE A 371 -9.52 6.24 -4.41
C PHE A 371 -10.97 5.78 -4.24
N THR A 372 -11.69 6.39 -3.29
CA THR A 372 -13.10 6.04 -3.04
C THR A 372 -14.01 6.37 -4.23
N ASN A 373 -13.83 7.52 -4.88
CA ASN A 373 -14.62 7.93 -6.04
C ASN A 373 -14.46 6.97 -7.21
N THR A 374 -13.24 6.48 -7.44
CA THR A 374 -12.96 5.46 -8.47
C THR A 374 -13.77 4.19 -8.20
N LEU A 375 -13.78 3.70 -6.96
CA LEU A 375 -14.58 2.53 -6.59
C LEU A 375 -16.08 2.78 -6.72
N TRP A 376 -16.61 3.90 -6.22
CA TRP A 376 -18.03 4.23 -6.35
C TRP A 376 -18.49 4.19 -7.81
N GLY A 377 -17.68 4.75 -8.71
CA GLY A 377 -17.93 4.69 -10.15
C GLY A 377 -17.90 3.26 -10.72
N GLN A 378 -17.12 2.34 -10.15
CA GLN A 378 -17.17 0.92 -10.53
C GLN A 378 -18.44 0.24 -10.02
N LEU A 379 -18.79 0.45 -8.74
CA LEU A 379 -19.99 -0.13 -8.13
C LEU A 379 -21.27 0.29 -8.86
N PHE A 380 -21.41 1.58 -9.18
CA PHE A 380 -22.60 2.11 -9.87
C PHE A 380 -22.71 1.69 -11.34
N ARG A 381 -21.58 1.37 -11.99
CA ARG A 381 -21.56 0.92 -13.39
C ARG A 381 -21.61 -0.61 -13.54
N HIS A 382 -21.55 -1.35 -12.43
CA HIS A 382 -21.62 -2.80 -12.46
C HIS A 382 -23.03 -3.28 -12.83
N ASP A 383 -23.15 -4.46 -13.44
CA ASP A 383 -24.46 -4.95 -13.92
C ASP A 383 -25.39 -5.38 -12.77
N GLN A 384 -24.84 -5.98 -11.71
CA GLN A 384 -25.61 -6.60 -10.62
C GLN A 384 -25.61 -5.80 -9.32
N VAL A 385 -24.50 -5.12 -9.00
CA VAL A 385 -24.31 -4.43 -7.71
C VAL A 385 -25.35 -3.32 -7.50
N PRO A 386 -25.74 -2.54 -8.52
CA PRO A 386 -26.79 -1.51 -8.39
C PRO A 386 -28.16 -2.05 -7.95
N HIS A 387 -28.44 -3.35 -8.12
CA HIS A 387 -29.67 -3.97 -7.65
C HIS A 387 -29.67 -4.26 -6.14
N SER A 388 -28.52 -4.12 -5.46
CA SER A 388 -28.39 -4.23 -4.01
C SER A 388 -29.17 -3.11 -3.31
N LYS A 389 -30.15 -3.48 -2.48
CA LYS A 389 -30.87 -2.53 -1.62
C LYS A 389 -29.93 -1.83 -0.64
N THR A 390 -28.90 -2.54 -0.18
CA THR A 390 -27.88 -2.02 0.75
C THR A 390 -27.08 -0.88 0.09
N LEU A 391 -26.69 -1.03 -1.18
CA LEU A 391 -26.06 0.05 -1.93
C LEU A 391 -27.02 1.23 -2.16
N GLN A 392 -28.25 0.95 -2.59
CA GLN A 392 -29.24 2.00 -2.85
C GLN A 392 -29.54 2.84 -1.60
N ALA A 393 -29.61 2.21 -0.42
CA ALA A 393 -29.84 2.90 0.85
C ALA A 393 -28.70 3.88 1.23
N VAL A 394 -27.50 3.70 0.66
CA VAL A 394 -26.33 4.55 0.91
C VAL A 394 -26.29 5.78 -0.03
N LEU A 395 -26.95 5.73 -1.19
CA LEU A 395 -26.91 6.79 -2.19
C LEU A 395 -27.29 8.20 -1.69
N PRO A 396 -28.35 8.38 -0.88
CA PRO A 396 -28.71 9.71 -0.36
C PRO A 396 -27.60 10.33 0.49
N VAL A 397 -26.92 9.52 1.30
CA VAL A 397 -25.80 9.98 2.13
C VAL A 397 -24.57 10.26 1.26
N TRP A 398 -24.32 9.39 0.28
CA TRP A 398 -23.21 9.51 -0.65
C TRP A 398 -23.26 10.82 -1.44
N ILE A 399 -24.41 11.16 -2.04
CA ILE A 399 -24.53 12.36 -2.89
C ILE A 399 -24.27 13.64 -2.10
N VAL A 400 -24.76 13.74 -0.87
CA VAL A 400 -24.50 14.88 0.03
C VAL A 400 -23.00 15.07 0.29
N ILE A 401 -22.24 13.98 0.46
CA ILE A 401 -20.80 14.04 0.71
C ILE A 401 -20.04 14.48 -0.56
N VAL A 402 -20.33 13.87 -1.72
CA VAL A 402 -19.56 14.14 -2.95
C VAL A 402 -19.88 15.49 -3.57
N SER A 403 -21.10 16.00 -3.38
CA SER A 403 -21.52 17.35 -3.78
C SER A 403 -20.65 18.46 -3.17
N GLN A 404 -20.00 18.21 -2.04
CA GLN A 404 -19.05 19.16 -1.42
C GLN A 404 -17.62 19.07 -1.99
N LYS A 405 -17.37 18.11 -2.90
CA LYS A 405 -16.04 17.77 -3.42
C LYS A 405 -16.01 17.69 -4.95
N VAL A 406 -16.88 18.45 -5.62
CA VAL A 406 -17.10 18.37 -7.07
C VAL A 406 -15.82 18.65 -7.85
N ARG A 407 -15.48 17.70 -8.73
CA ARG A 407 -14.38 17.72 -9.71
C ARG A 407 -14.85 16.99 -10.96
N SER A 408 -14.14 17.14 -12.08
CA SER A 408 -14.46 16.46 -13.34
C SER A 408 -14.67 14.94 -13.17
N GLU A 409 -13.81 14.25 -12.44
CA GLU A 409 -13.92 12.81 -12.15
C GLU A 409 -15.13 12.46 -11.27
N THR A 410 -15.53 13.35 -10.37
CA THR A 410 -16.73 13.19 -9.52
C THR A 410 -18.00 13.24 -10.36
N LEU A 411 -18.05 14.12 -11.35
CA LEU A 411 -19.23 14.30 -12.21
C LEU A 411 -19.56 13.03 -12.98
N GLU A 412 -18.57 12.28 -13.46
CA GLU A 412 -18.80 10.99 -14.13
C GLU A 412 -19.39 9.95 -13.17
N THR A 413 -18.93 9.91 -11.92
CA THR A 413 -19.52 9.05 -10.89
C THR A 413 -20.95 9.49 -10.54
N ILE A 414 -21.22 10.79 -10.45
CA ILE A 414 -22.58 11.34 -10.25
C ILE A 414 -23.50 10.93 -11.41
N LYS A 415 -23.05 11.04 -12.66
CA LYS A 415 -23.80 10.58 -13.84
C LYS A 415 -24.13 9.10 -13.75
N ALA A 416 -23.21 8.26 -13.27
CA ALA A 416 -23.48 6.84 -13.06
C ALA A 416 -24.54 6.62 -11.96
N ALA A 417 -24.44 7.32 -10.83
CA ALA A 417 -25.44 7.27 -9.76
C ALA A 417 -26.83 7.75 -10.22
N SER A 418 -26.89 8.78 -11.08
CA SER A 418 -28.15 9.30 -11.65
C SER A 418 -28.86 8.33 -12.59
N ARG A 419 -28.12 7.38 -13.21
CA ARG A 419 -28.76 6.29 -13.96
C ARG A 419 -29.36 5.23 -13.04
N LEU A 420 -28.75 5.05 -11.88
CA LEU A 420 -29.15 4.06 -10.88
C LEU A 420 -30.38 4.52 -10.09
N ALA A 421 -30.32 5.70 -9.46
CA ALA A 421 -31.37 6.25 -8.62
C ALA A 421 -31.73 7.68 -9.06
N PRO A 422 -32.37 7.83 -10.24
CA PRO A 422 -32.68 9.15 -10.80
C PRO A 422 -33.55 10.01 -9.88
N ASP A 423 -34.45 9.39 -9.11
CA ASP A 423 -35.31 10.02 -8.10
C ASP A 423 -34.50 10.62 -6.96
N VAL A 424 -33.64 9.83 -6.32
CA VAL A 424 -32.78 10.27 -5.20
C VAL A 424 -31.87 11.42 -5.63
N MET A 425 -31.29 11.30 -6.82
CA MET A 425 -30.34 12.29 -7.34
C MET A 425 -31.05 13.60 -7.72
N TYR A 426 -32.26 13.52 -8.30
CA TYR A 426 -33.06 14.71 -8.59
C TYR A 426 -33.55 15.39 -7.31
N THR A 427 -34.03 14.64 -6.32
CA THR A 427 -34.46 15.20 -5.03
C THR A 427 -33.33 15.96 -4.34
N HIS A 428 -32.10 15.43 -4.37
CA HIS A 428 -30.95 16.17 -3.84
C HIS A 428 -30.69 17.50 -4.56
N VAL A 429 -30.80 17.52 -5.89
CA VAL A 429 -30.67 18.75 -6.68
C VAL A 429 -31.78 19.74 -6.33
N GLU A 430 -33.02 19.28 -6.21
CA GLU A 430 -34.17 20.10 -5.84
C GLU A 430 -33.97 20.76 -4.46
N GLU A 431 -33.54 19.97 -3.47
CA GLU A 431 -33.26 20.44 -2.12
C GLU A 431 -32.09 21.42 -2.07
N TRP A 432 -30.99 21.15 -2.79
CA TRP A 432 -29.81 22.00 -2.78
C TRP A 432 -30.07 23.35 -3.45
N LEU A 433 -30.71 23.35 -4.64
CA LEU A 433 -31.14 24.59 -5.32
C LEU A 433 -32.09 25.41 -4.45
N THR A 434 -33.08 24.76 -3.84
CA THR A 434 -34.06 25.43 -2.97
C THR A 434 -33.39 26.01 -1.71
N SER A 435 -32.46 25.27 -1.10
CA SER A 435 -31.71 25.74 0.06
C SER A 435 -30.84 26.95 -0.29
N HIS A 436 -30.15 26.90 -1.42
CA HIS A 436 -29.31 28.01 -1.88
C HIS A 436 -30.14 29.28 -2.13
N ALA A 437 -31.24 29.17 -2.87
CA ALA A 437 -32.15 30.28 -3.13
C ALA A 437 -32.73 30.92 -1.85
N LYS A 438 -33.01 30.11 -0.82
CA LYS A 438 -33.48 30.61 0.49
C LYS A 438 -32.40 31.35 1.27
N LYS A 439 -31.16 30.82 1.28
CA LYS A 439 -30.02 31.46 1.98
C LYS A 439 -29.80 32.88 1.44
N THR A 440 -29.85 33.04 0.13
CA THR A 440 -29.58 34.32 -0.55
C THR A 440 -30.70 35.34 -0.35
N SER A 441 -31.96 34.89 -0.22
CA SER A 441 -33.08 35.78 0.17
C SER A 441 -32.99 36.24 1.64
N SER A 442 -32.36 35.48 2.52
CA SER A 442 -32.23 35.80 3.96
C SER A 442 -31.03 36.71 4.29
N THR A 443 -29.96 36.66 3.50
CA THR A 443 -28.81 37.58 3.60
C THR A 443 -29.15 38.90 2.92
N GLY A 444 -29.97 39.71 3.58
CA GLY A 444 -30.32 41.05 3.10
C GLY A 444 -29.07 41.94 2.92
N THR A 445 -28.99 42.57 1.75
CA THR A 445 -28.39 43.90 1.52
C THR A 445 -27.28 44.34 2.49
N SER A 446 -26.17 43.61 2.50
CA SER A 446 -24.93 44.06 3.15
C SER A 446 -23.87 44.12 2.06
N GLU A 447 -23.34 45.32 1.81
CA GLU A 447 -22.37 45.74 0.78
C GLU A 447 -21.82 44.59 -0.12
N LYS A 448 -22.42 44.45 -1.32
CA LYS A 448 -22.06 43.42 -2.31
C LYS A 448 -20.66 43.67 -2.88
N GLN A 449 -19.63 43.23 -2.15
CA GLN A 449 -18.34 42.95 -2.76
C GLN A 449 -18.56 41.86 -3.82
N LEU A 450 -18.18 42.14 -5.07
CA LEU A 450 -18.25 41.16 -6.16
C LEU A 450 -17.44 39.92 -5.79
N CYS A 451 -18.00 38.75 -6.05
CA CYS A 451 -17.33 37.47 -5.91
C CYS A 451 -16.11 37.43 -6.83
N ASN A 452 -15.10 36.70 -6.40
CA ASN A 452 -14.00 36.26 -7.24
C ASN A 452 -14.02 34.73 -7.35
N LEU A 453 -13.08 34.17 -8.11
CA LEU A 453 -12.99 32.72 -8.36
C LEU A 453 -12.74 31.87 -7.10
N PHE A 454 -12.41 32.49 -5.96
CA PHE A 454 -12.17 31.83 -4.68
C PHE A 454 -13.26 32.13 -3.64
N SER A 455 -14.25 32.95 -3.99
CA SER A 455 -15.37 33.27 -3.09
C SER A 455 -16.16 32.00 -2.81
N PRO A 456 -16.43 31.65 -1.53
CA PRO A 456 -17.18 30.45 -1.17
C PRO A 456 -18.54 30.36 -1.87
N SER A 457 -19.25 31.49 -2.01
CA SER A 457 -20.55 31.56 -2.71
C SER A 457 -20.43 31.22 -4.20
N TYR A 458 -19.35 31.64 -4.86
CA TYR A 458 -19.11 31.28 -6.26
C TYR A 458 -18.75 29.80 -6.39
N LEU A 459 -17.86 29.28 -5.54
CA LEU A 459 -17.47 27.87 -5.56
C LEU A 459 -18.65 26.94 -5.29
N GLU A 460 -19.54 27.29 -4.37
CA GLU A 460 -20.78 26.54 -4.12
C GLU A 460 -21.71 26.55 -5.34
N MET A 461 -21.89 27.72 -5.97
CA MET A 461 -22.75 27.86 -7.16
C MET A 461 -22.19 27.16 -8.40
N ASP A 462 -20.87 27.22 -8.60
CA ASP A 462 -20.20 26.52 -9.70
C ASP A 462 -20.35 25.01 -9.54
N ALA A 463 -20.08 24.47 -8.35
CA ALA A 463 -20.28 23.06 -8.03
C ALA A 463 -21.74 22.63 -8.25
N LEU A 464 -22.69 23.42 -7.76
CA LEU A 464 -24.12 23.16 -7.94
C LEU A 464 -24.50 23.10 -9.43
N SER A 465 -24.03 24.06 -10.24
CA SER A 465 -24.34 24.09 -11.67
C SER A 465 -23.85 22.84 -12.42
N GLN A 466 -22.64 22.37 -12.12
CA GLN A 466 -22.08 21.17 -12.72
C GLN A 466 -22.80 19.89 -12.28
N VAL A 467 -23.25 19.84 -11.02
CA VAL A 467 -24.05 18.71 -10.50
C VAL A 467 -25.43 18.70 -11.14
N VAL A 468 -26.12 19.85 -11.24
CA VAL A 468 -27.40 19.99 -11.94
C VAL A 468 -27.28 19.47 -13.37
N GLU A 469 -26.32 19.97 -14.14
CA GLU A 469 -26.12 19.51 -15.52
C GLU A 469 -25.88 17.99 -15.59
N SER A 470 -25.01 17.46 -14.73
CA SER A 470 -24.65 16.04 -14.70
C SER A 470 -25.84 15.15 -14.35
N VAL A 471 -26.62 15.50 -13.33
CA VAL A 471 -27.80 14.75 -12.91
C VAL A 471 -28.88 14.81 -13.98
N MET A 472 -29.25 16.02 -14.42
CA MET A 472 -30.34 16.22 -15.37
C MET A 472 -30.06 15.54 -16.73
N SER A 473 -28.80 15.55 -17.19
CA SER A 473 -28.41 14.87 -18.43
C SER A 473 -28.71 13.36 -18.43
N ARG A 474 -28.76 12.72 -17.26
CA ARG A 474 -28.98 11.27 -17.13
C ARG A 474 -30.38 10.91 -16.65
N VAL A 475 -30.96 11.68 -15.74
CA VAL A 475 -32.34 11.48 -15.27
C VAL A 475 -33.32 11.48 -16.45
N MET A 476 -33.14 12.40 -17.40
CA MET A 476 -33.99 12.52 -18.59
C MET A 476 -33.88 11.34 -19.56
N GLN A 477 -32.70 10.73 -19.62
CA GLN A 477 -32.44 9.54 -20.42
C GLN A 477 -32.93 8.25 -19.73
N SER A 478 -33.29 8.33 -18.45
CA SER A 478 -33.73 7.16 -17.69
C SER A 478 -35.13 6.71 -18.16
N LYS A 479 -35.31 5.40 -18.29
CA LYS A 479 -36.55 4.80 -18.79
C LYS A 479 -37.62 4.64 -17.70
N GLY A 480 -37.22 4.72 -16.43
CA GLY A 480 -38.08 4.42 -15.28
C GLY A 480 -38.74 5.65 -14.71
N TRP A 481 -38.02 6.34 -13.82
CA TRP A 481 -38.53 7.51 -13.11
C TRP A 481 -38.17 8.80 -13.84
N LYS A 482 -39.11 9.75 -13.92
CA LYS A 482 -38.89 11.10 -14.44
C LYS A 482 -39.51 12.11 -13.48
N PRO A 483 -38.93 13.31 -13.32
CA PRO A 483 -39.54 14.37 -12.52
C PRO A 483 -40.83 14.84 -13.18
N SER A 484 -41.77 15.35 -12.38
CA SER A 484 -42.97 15.99 -12.90
C SER A 484 -42.62 17.32 -13.57
N ALA A 485 -43.38 17.68 -14.61
CA ALA A 485 -43.22 18.98 -15.28
C ALA A 485 -43.35 20.15 -14.29
N GLU A 486 -44.25 20.02 -13.31
CA GLU A 486 -44.45 21.01 -12.25
C GLU A 486 -43.21 21.19 -11.36
N SER A 487 -42.56 20.11 -10.92
CA SER A 487 -41.34 20.21 -10.11
C SER A 487 -40.19 20.83 -10.92
N GLY A 488 -40.04 20.42 -12.19
CA GLY A 488 -39.04 21.03 -13.09
C GLY A 488 -39.28 22.53 -13.33
N LEU A 489 -40.53 22.93 -13.58
CA LEU A 489 -40.90 24.33 -13.75
C LEU A 489 -40.69 25.15 -12.47
N LYS A 490 -40.97 24.57 -11.30
CA LYS A 490 -40.73 25.22 -10.00
C LYS A 490 -39.24 25.51 -9.79
N LEU A 491 -38.37 24.57 -10.14
CA LEU A 491 -36.92 24.79 -10.08
C LEU A 491 -36.46 25.86 -11.07
N LEU A 492 -36.99 25.85 -12.29
CA LEU A 492 -36.71 26.88 -13.29
C LEU A 492 -37.13 28.27 -12.79
N GLN A 493 -38.33 28.38 -12.23
CA GLN A 493 -38.85 29.62 -11.64
C GLN A 493 -37.98 30.10 -10.47
N LEU A 494 -37.49 29.19 -9.62
CA LEU A 494 -36.56 29.52 -8.54
C LEU A 494 -35.25 30.12 -9.08
N CYS A 495 -34.70 29.56 -10.15
CA CYS A 495 -33.51 30.12 -10.80
C CYS A 495 -33.80 31.48 -11.46
N LEU A 496 -34.93 31.64 -12.15
CA LEU A 496 -35.29 32.89 -12.81
C LEU A 496 -35.63 34.03 -11.84
N ALA A 497 -36.15 33.71 -10.66
CA ALA A 497 -36.44 34.67 -9.60
C ALA A 497 -35.18 35.13 -8.84
N TYR A 498 -34.02 34.53 -9.12
CA TYR A 498 -32.78 34.85 -8.43
C TYR A 498 -32.17 36.17 -8.96
N GLU A 499 -32.29 37.25 -8.21
CA GLU A 499 -31.73 38.55 -8.58
C GLU A 499 -30.27 38.72 -8.12
N THR A 500 -29.34 38.78 -9.07
CA THR A 500 -27.93 39.07 -8.79
C THR A 500 -27.33 40.07 -9.77
N THR A 501 -26.40 40.89 -9.27
CA THR A 501 -25.58 41.84 -10.04
C THR A 501 -24.16 41.32 -10.23
N ASP A 502 -23.86 40.13 -9.69
CA ASP A 502 -22.55 39.50 -9.76
C ASP A 502 -22.41 38.68 -11.04
N PRO A 503 -21.44 38.98 -11.93
CA PRO A 503 -21.32 38.32 -13.23
C PRO A 503 -20.91 36.84 -13.12
N LEU A 504 -20.17 36.45 -12.08
CA LEU A 504 -19.76 35.05 -11.90
C LEU A 504 -20.95 34.19 -11.46
N ILE A 505 -21.77 34.70 -10.54
CA ILE A 505 -22.99 34.02 -10.09
C ILE A 505 -24.05 34.00 -11.21
N LEU A 506 -24.15 35.07 -12.01
CA LEU A 506 -25.05 35.10 -13.16
C LEU A 506 -24.68 34.02 -14.18
N SER A 507 -23.38 33.84 -14.47
CA SER A 507 -22.89 32.81 -15.38
C SER A 507 -23.25 31.39 -14.92
N THR A 508 -23.02 31.06 -13.64
CA THR A 508 -23.36 29.73 -13.09
C THR A 508 -24.87 29.50 -13.03
N LEU A 509 -25.65 30.54 -12.75
CA LEU A 509 -27.12 30.49 -12.78
C LEU A 509 -27.64 30.19 -14.19
N LEU A 510 -27.08 30.82 -15.22
CA LEU A 510 -27.42 30.53 -16.62
C LEU A 510 -27.09 29.08 -16.99
N SER A 511 -25.99 28.52 -16.47
CA SER A 511 -25.66 27.11 -16.64
C SER A 511 -26.68 26.19 -15.95
N CYS A 512 -27.12 26.51 -14.72
CA CYS A 512 -28.21 25.78 -14.05
C CYS A 512 -29.50 25.81 -14.88
N ILE A 513 -29.88 26.99 -15.37
CA ILE A 513 -31.06 27.18 -16.23
C ILE A 513 -30.93 26.32 -17.48
N SER A 514 -29.78 26.35 -18.17
CA SER A 514 -29.51 25.52 -19.35
C SER A 514 -29.65 24.02 -19.04
N GLY A 515 -29.07 23.55 -17.93
CA GLY A 515 -29.17 22.15 -17.50
C GLY A 515 -30.61 21.71 -17.20
N LEU A 516 -31.43 22.60 -16.63
CA LEU A 516 -32.86 22.38 -16.42
C LEU A 516 -33.67 22.49 -17.72
N PHE A 517 -33.27 23.31 -18.69
CA PHE A 517 -33.96 23.43 -19.98
C PHE A 517 -33.81 22.17 -20.85
N VAL A 518 -32.65 21.51 -20.83
CA VAL A 518 -32.44 20.21 -21.50
C VAL A 518 -33.42 19.13 -20.99
N SER A 519 -34.02 19.34 -19.82
CA SER A 519 -34.99 18.44 -19.18
C SER A 519 -36.46 18.72 -19.49
N SER A 520 -36.74 19.88 -20.07
CA SER A 520 -38.06 20.23 -20.54
C SER A 520 -38.20 19.67 -21.94
N ASP A 521 -38.85 18.52 -22.10
CA ASP A 521 -39.42 18.17 -23.41
C ASP A 521 -40.23 19.40 -23.86
N LEU A 522 -39.71 20.14 -24.85
CA LEU A 522 -40.33 21.34 -25.40
C LEU A 522 -41.76 21.07 -25.90
N SER A 523 -42.13 19.80 -26.08
CA SER A 523 -43.48 19.36 -26.44
C SER A 523 -44.51 19.45 -25.31
N LEU A 524 -44.12 19.31 -24.04
CA LEU A 524 -45.06 19.34 -22.90
C LEU A 524 -45.27 20.76 -22.35
N VAL A 525 -44.22 21.58 -22.29
CA VAL A 525 -44.31 22.97 -21.80
C VAL A 525 -45.04 23.88 -22.79
N CYS A 526 -44.87 23.68 -24.11
CA CYS A 526 -45.65 24.42 -25.11
C CYS A 526 -47.15 24.08 -25.10
N CYS A 527 -47.56 22.88 -24.65
CA CYS A 527 -48.97 22.50 -24.56
C CYS A 527 -49.69 23.01 -23.31
N GLN A 528 -48.97 23.51 -22.30
CA GLN A 528 -49.58 24.05 -21.06
C GLN A 528 -49.50 25.59 -20.96
N ILE A 529 -48.82 26.25 -21.89
CA ILE A 529 -48.74 27.72 -21.98
C ILE A 529 -49.71 28.28 -23.05
N SER A 530 -50.43 27.41 -23.77
CA SER A 530 -51.61 27.76 -24.57
C SER A 530 -52.88 27.44 -23.80
#